data_AF-A0A960JUM4-F1
#
_entry.id   AF-A0A960JUM4-F1
#
_cell.length_a   1.000
_cell.length_b   1.000
_cell.length_c   1.000
_cell.angle_alpha   90.00
_cell.angle_beta   90.00
_cell.angle_gamma   90.00
#
_symmetry.space_group_name_H-M   'P 1'
#
loop_
_entity.id
_entity.type
_entity.pdbx_description
1 polymer ?
#
loop_
_entity_poly.entity_id
_entity_poly.type
_entity_poly.pdbx_seq_one_letter_code
_entity_poly.pdbx_strand_id
1 'polypeptide(L)'
;MAQFGTVITAMVTPFKSDGSLDHEAAAELARWLVAHGNDALVLAGTTGESAVLTDPERIELFQVVRSAVDVALIAGSTTNDTAHSLHMTEAATE
;
A
#
# COMPACT_ATOMS: atom_id res chain seq x y z
N MET A 1 -6.06 -19.36 -12.00
CA MET A 1 -5.79 -19.02 -10.58
C MET A 1 -6.40 -17.66 -10.30
N ALA A 2 -6.98 -17.43 -9.12
CA ALA A 2 -7.49 -16.12 -8.75
C ALA A 2 -6.30 -15.16 -8.57
N GLN A 3 -6.30 -14.03 -9.26
CA GLN A 3 -5.17 -13.09 -9.34
C GLN A 3 -4.76 -12.51 -7.97
N PHE A 4 -5.65 -12.51 -6.98
CA PHE A 4 -5.46 -11.86 -5.68
C PHE A 4 -5.77 -12.76 -4.47
N GLY A 5 -6.06 -14.05 -4.68
CA GLY A 5 -6.43 -14.97 -3.60
C GLY A 5 -7.81 -14.71 -2.98
N THR A 6 -7.94 -14.97 -1.68
CA THR A 6 -9.21 -15.00 -0.93
C THR A 6 -9.27 -14.05 0.27
N VAL A 7 -8.16 -13.89 0.99
CA VAL A 7 -8.06 -12.99 2.14
C VAL A 7 -7.13 -11.84 1.79
N ILE A 8 -7.69 -10.62 1.76
CA ILE A 8 -6.98 -9.42 1.34
C ILE A 8 -7.25 -8.31 2.36
N THR A 9 -6.21 -7.90 3.08
CA THR A 9 -6.30 -6.79 4.02
C THR A 9 -6.06 -5.46 3.30
N ALA A 10 -6.94 -4.49 3.52
CA ALA A 10 -6.64 -3.09 3.28
C ALA A 10 -5.72 -2.60 4.40
N MET A 11 -4.42 -2.61 4.13
CA MET A 11 -3.38 -2.34 5.13
C MET A 11 -3.45 -0.88 5.56
N VAL A 12 -3.38 -0.64 6.87
CA VAL A 12 -3.17 0.70 7.42
C VAL A 12 -1.79 1.23 7.00
N THR A 13 -1.60 2.54 7.07
CA THR A 13 -0.30 3.17 6.82
C THR A 13 0.33 3.57 8.15
N PRO A 14 1.39 2.88 8.63
CA PRO A 14 2.02 3.24 9.89
C PRO A 14 2.71 4.60 9.81
N PHE A 15 2.52 5.42 10.84
CA PHE A 15 3.16 6.72 11.00
C PHE A 15 3.93 6.79 12.30
N LYS A 16 5.03 7.54 12.28
CA LYS A 16 5.79 7.90 13.48
C LYS A 16 5.03 8.95 14.29
N SER A 17 5.47 9.18 15.52
CA SER A 17 4.89 10.20 16.41
C SER A 17 4.94 11.63 15.85
N ASP A 18 5.83 11.90 14.90
CA ASP A 18 5.93 13.20 14.21
C ASP A 18 5.03 13.30 12.97
N GLY A 19 4.29 12.24 12.64
CA GLY A 19 3.40 12.15 11.48
C GLY A 19 4.09 11.71 10.20
N SER A 20 5.41 11.49 10.19
CA SER A 20 6.09 10.95 9.01
C SER A 20 5.80 9.46 8.81
N LEU A 21 5.84 9.01 7.56
CA LEU A 21 5.68 7.59 7.21
C LEU A 21 6.71 6.72 7.97
N ASP A 22 6.22 5.66 8.61
CA ASP A 22 7.07 4.68 9.29
C ASP A 22 7.32 3.48 8.38
N HIS A 23 8.41 3.54 7.62
CA HIS A 23 8.79 2.50 6.66
C HIS A 23 9.08 1.15 7.33
N GLU A 24 9.71 1.13 8.51
CA GLU A 24 10.07 -0.11 9.20
C GLU A 24 8.81 -0.81 9.70
N ALA A 25 7.91 -0.07 10.35
CA ALA A 25 6.63 -0.59 10.82
C ALA A 25 5.73 -1.04 9.66
N ALA A 26 5.73 -0.32 8.52
CA ALA A 26 4.98 -0.74 7.33
C ALA A 26 5.48 -2.09 6.79
N ALA A 27 6.79 -2.27 6.70
CA ALA A 27 7.39 -3.53 6.25
C ALA A 27 7.14 -4.68 7.24
N GLU A 28 7.22 -4.42 8.55
CA GLU A 28 6.91 -5.40 9.59
C GLU A 28 5.45 -5.84 9.54
N LEU A 29 4.52 -4.89 9.46
CA LEU A 29 3.10 -5.17 9.38
C LEU A 29 2.75 -5.99 8.14
N ALA A 30 3.32 -5.65 6.97
CA ALA A 30 3.09 -6.40 5.74
C ALA A 30 3.54 -7.87 5.89
N ARG A 31 4.75 -8.10 6.41
CA ARG A 31 5.26 -9.46 6.68
C ARG A 31 4.37 -10.20 7.67
N TRP A 32 3.92 -9.53 8.72
CA TRP A 32 3.02 -10.11 9.71
C TRP A 32 1.69 -10.52 9.08
N LEU A 33 1.05 -9.65 8.31
CA LEU A 33 -0.24 -9.95 7.64
C LEU A 33 -0.14 -11.15 6.69
N VAL A 34 0.92 -11.19 5.88
CA VAL A 34 1.17 -12.31 4.96
C VAL A 34 1.42 -13.61 5.71
N ALA A 35 2.24 -13.58 6.78
CA ALA A 35 2.48 -14.74 7.64
C ALA A 35 1.21 -15.26 8.32
N HIS A 36 0.18 -14.41 8.48
CA HIS A 36 -1.12 -14.75 9.07
C HIS A 36 -2.23 -15.02 8.04
N GLY A 37 -1.85 -15.35 6.80
CA GLY A 37 -2.78 -15.90 5.81
C GLY A 37 -3.42 -14.89 4.87
N ASN A 38 -2.86 -13.67 4.75
CA ASN A 38 -3.25 -12.77 3.67
C ASN A 38 -2.60 -13.21 2.36
N ASP A 39 -3.41 -13.40 1.33
CA ASP A 39 -2.98 -13.79 -0.01
C ASP A 39 -2.53 -12.57 -0.85
N ALA A 40 -2.98 -11.38 -0.48
CA ALA A 40 -2.65 -10.10 -1.09
C ALA A 40 -2.85 -8.95 -0.10
N LEU A 41 -2.32 -7.76 -0.42
CA LEU A 41 -2.51 -6.54 0.37
C LEU A 41 -2.99 -5.38 -0.53
N VAL A 42 -3.95 -4.59 -0.03
CA VAL A 42 -4.30 -3.29 -0.62
C VAL A 42 -3.54 -2.20 0.13
N LEU A 43 -2.81 -1.37 -0.60
CA LEU A 43 -1.98 -0.28 -0.06
C LEU A 43 -2.58 1.07 -0.41
N ALA A 44 -2.42 2.07 0.46
CA ALA A 44 -2.98 3.42 0.27
C ALA A 44 -4.46 3.38 -0.19
N GLY A 45 -5.25 2.48 0.40
CA GLY A 45 -6.72 2.51 0.30
C GLY A 45 -7.31 3.45 1.36
N THR A 46 -8.63 3.46 1.52
CA THR A 46 -9.29 4.29 2.54
C THR A 46 -8.81 3.94 3.96
N THR A 47 -8.67 2.64 4.28
CA THR A 47 -8.10 2.18 5.56
C THR A 47 -6.63 2.55 5.73
N GLY A 48 -5.90 2.66 4.62
CA GLY A 48 -4.51 3.15 4.57
C GLY A 48 -4.41 4.67 4.48
N GLU A 49 -5.50 5.39 4.79
CA GLU A 49 -5.52 6.86 4.89
C GLU A 49 -5.12 7.60 3.60
N SER A 50 -5.49 7.04 2.44
CA SER A 50 -5.15 7.57 1.12
C SER A 50 -5.46 9.05 0.89
N ALA A 51 -6.43 9.62 1.61
CA ALA A 51 -6.84 11.01 1.48
C ALA A 51 -5.88 12.02 2.14
N VAL A 52 -4.97 11.55 3.01
CA VAL A 52 -4.02 12.40 3.74
C VAL A 52 -2.56 12.05 3.46
N LEU A 53 -2.30 11.08 2.57
CA LEU A 53 -0.97 10.80 2.06
C LEU A 53 -0.63 11.71 0.89
N THR A 54 0.59 12.21 0.88
CA THR A 54 1.18 12.82 -0.30
C THR A 54 1.57 11.74 -1.33
N ASP A 55 1.70 12.12 -2.61
CA ASP A 55 2.12 11.18 -3.65
C ASP A 55 3.47 10.51 -3.38
N PRO A 56 4.50 11.22 -2.89
CA PRO A 56 5.75 10.58 -2.46
C PRO A 56 5.54 9.53 -1.37
N GLU A 57 4.73 9.81 -0.34
CA GLU A 57 4.46 8.82 0.73
C GLU A 57 3.74 7.58 0.20
N ARG A 58 2.82 7.74 -0.77
CA ARG A 58 2.16 6.59 -1.41
C ARG A 58 3.18 5.73 -2.16
N ILE A 59 4.04 6.35 -2.95
CA ILE A 59 5.08 5.65 -3.73
C ILE A 59 6.08 4.97 -2.79
N GLU A 60 6.55 5.65 -1.75
CA GLU A 60 7.43 5.08 -0.73
C GLU A 60 6.79 3.89 -0.03
N LEU A 61 5.51 3.98 0.36
CA LEU A 61 4.77 2.86 0.95
C LEU A 61 4.71 1.67 0.00
N PHE A 62 4.42 1.88 -1.28
CA PHE A 62 4.38 0.81 -2.29
C PHE A 62 5.74 0.12 -2.42
N GLN A 63 6.83 0.89 -2.52
CA GLN A 63 8.18 0.37 -2.67
C GLN A 63 8.64 -0.41 -1.43
N VAL A 64 8.38 0.14 -0.24
CA VAL A 64 8.73 -0.51 1.04
C VAL A 64 8.01 -1.84 1.19
N VAL A 65 6.71 -1.88 0.93
CA VAL A 65 5.93 -3.13 1.07
C VAL A 65 6.31 -4.13 -0.03
N ARG A 66 6.52 -3.67 -1.28
CA ARG A 66 6.98 -4.53 -2.37
C ARG A 66 8.32 -5.20 -2.06
N SER A 67 9.20 -4.50 -1.37
CA SER A 67 10.50 -5.04 -0.94
C SER A 67 10.37 -6.02 0.23
N ALA A 68 9.28 -5.97 1.00
CA ALA A 68 9.10 -6.73 2.23
C ALA A 68 8.40 -8.08 2.05
N VAL A 69 7.56 -8.24 1.02
CA VAL A 69 6.73 -9.43 0.82
C VAL A 69 6.60 -9.84 -0.66
N ASP A 70 6.42 -11.13 -0.90
CA ASP A 70 6.21 -11.70 -2.25
C ASP A 70 4.78 -12.24 -2.42
N VAL A 71 3.81 -11.35 -2.27
CA VAL A 71 2.39 -11.59 -2.56
C VAL A 71 1.87 -10.52 -3.52
N ALA A 72 0.67 -10.70 -4.07
CA ALA A 72 0.06 -9.66 -4.89
C ALA A 72 -0.18 -8.38 -4.08
N LEU A 73 0.20 -7.24 -4.64
CA LEU A 73 -0.05 -5.92 -4.06
C LEU A 73 -1.01 -5.15 -4.95
N ILE A 74 -2.02 -4.53 -4.34
CA ILE A 74 -3.02 -3.71 -5.02
C ILE A 74 -2.78 -2.26 -4.56
N ALA A 75 -2.18 -1.46 -5.42
CA ALA A 75 -1.95 -0.05 -5.16
C ALA A 75 -3.26 0.74 -5.29
N GLY A 76 -3.68 1.41 -4.22
CA GLY A 76 -4.70 2.44 -4.29
C GLY A 76 -4.12 3.66 -4.99
N SER A 77 -4.27 3.73 -6.32
CA SER A 77 -3.71 4.79 -7.18
C SER A 77 -4.77 5.76 -7.72
N THR A 78 -6.04 5.56 -7.41
CA THR A 78 -7.14 6.39 -7.93
C THR A 78 -7.56 7.47 -6.95
N THR A 79 -8.12 8.55 -7.49
CA THR A 79 -8.67 9.69 -6.74
C THR A 79 -9.93 10.21 -7.45
N ASN A 80 -10.46 11.36 -7.01
CA ASN A 80 -11.55 12.05 -7.70
C ASN A 80 -11.09 12.89 -8.91
N ASP A 81 -9.79 12.93 -9.18
CA ASP A 81 -9.20 13.57 -10.36
C ASP A 81 -8.64 12.48 -11.30
N THR A 82 -9.15 12.44 -12.53
CA THR A 82 -8.75 11.45 -13.54
C THR A 82 -7.30 11.60 -13.96
N ALA A 83 -6.81 12.83 -14.18
CA ALA A 83 -5.43 13.05 -14.61
C ALA A 83 -4.45 12.64 -13.51
N HIS A 84 -4.78 12.98 -12.27
CA HIS A 84 -4.02 12.54 -11.11
C HIS A 84 -4.05 11.01 -10.93
N SER A 85 -5.21 10.37 -11.15
CA SER A 85 -5.33 8.90 -11.09
C SER A 85 -4.48 8.19 -12.15
N LEU A 86 -4.37 8.76 -13.35
CA LEU A 86 -3.50 8.24 -14.40
C LEU A 86 -2.04 8.35 -13.98
N HIS A 87 -1.61 9.54 -13.52
CA HIS A 87 -0.24 9.76 -13.03
C HIS A 87 0.15 8.78 -11.92
N MET A 88 -0.69 8.63 -10.89
CA MET A 88 -0.43 7.73 -9.78
C MET A 88 -0.48 6.25 -10.18
N THR A 89 -1.26 5.89 -11.21
CA THR A 89 -1.29 4.52 -11.72
C THR A 89 -0.03 4.19 -12.50
N GLU A 90 0.51 5.13 -13.29
CA GLU A 90 1.81 4.98 -13.94
C GLU A 90 2.93 4.87 -12.90
N ALA A 91 2.98 5.78 -11.93
CA ALA A 91 3.99 5.76 -10.86
C ALA A 91 3.95 4.48 -10.01
N ALA A 92 2.77 3.88 -9.79
CA ALA A 92 2.64 2.61 -9.08
C ALA A 92 3.21 1.39 -9.84
N THR A 93 3.51 1.54 -11.13
CA THR A 93 4.08 0.45 -11.96
C THR A 93 5.59 0.48 -12.07
N GLU A 94 6.24 1.55 -11.58
CA GLU A 94 7.69 1.73 -11.53
C GLU A 94 8.31 1.08 -10.28
#